data_AF-A0A2J8LNQ1-F1
#
_entry.id   AF-A0A2J8LNQ1-F1
#
_cell.length_a   1.000
_cell.length_b   1.000
_cell.length_c   1.000
_cell.angle_alpha   90.00
_cell.angle_beta   90.00
_cell.angle_gamma   90.00
#
_symmetry.space_group_name_H-M   'P 1'
#
loop_
_entity.id
_entity.type
_entity.pdbx_description
1 polymer ?
#
loop_
_entity_poly.entity_id
_entity_poly.type
_entity_poly.pdbx_seq_one_letter_code
_entity_poly.pdbx_strand_id
1 'polypeptide(L)'
;MKEDQVVAEEPGFQDEEESLFQDIDLLQKHGINVADIKKLKSVGICTIKGIQMTTRRALCNVKGLSEAKVDKIKEAANKLIEPGFLTAFEYSEKRKMVFHITTGSQEFDKLLGGGIESMAITEAFGEFRTGKTQLSHTLCGEHQMELLDYVAAKFHEEAGIFKLLIIDSIMALFRVDFSGRGELAERQQKLAQMLSRLQKISE
;
A
#
# COMPACT_ATOMS: atom_id res chain seq x y z
N MET A 1 -0.91 34.18 -46.03
CA MET A 1 -2.04 34.09 -45.08
C MET A 1 -2.13 32.63 -44.68
N LYS A 2 -1.71 32.30 -43.45
CA LYS A 2 -1.82 30.95 -42.90
C LYS A 2 -3.03 30.98 -41.97
N GLU A 3 -3.99 30.11 -42.28
CA GLU A 3 -5.26 29.93 -41.59
C GLU A 3 -5.05 29.28 -40.21
N ASP A 4 -6.05 29.53 -39.37
CA ASP A 4 -6.13 29.28 -37.94
C ASP A 4 -5.81 27.85 -37.50
N GLN A 5 -5.01 27.72 -36.44
CA GLN A 5 -5.06 26.57 -35.55
C GLN A 5 -5.79 26.99 -34.28
N VAL A 6 -7.07 26.65 -34.26
CA VAL A 6 -7.95 26.69 -33.09
C VAL A 6 -7.33 25.88 -31.95
N VAL A 7 -7.08 26.55 -30.83
CA VAL A 7 -6.78 25.92 -29.54
C VAL A 7 -8.04 25.17 -29.14
N ALA A 8 -8.03 23.84 -29.28
CA ALA A 8 -9.06 23.00 -28.71
C ALA A 8 -8.91 23.08 -27.18
N GLU A 9 -9.85 23.75 -26.53
CA GLU A 9 -10.02 23.71 -25.08
C GLU A 9 -10.17 22.26 -24.65
N GLU A 10 -9.25 21.75 -23.81
CA GLU A 10 -9.45 20.45 -23.19
C GLU A 10 -10.68 20.52 -22.29
N PRO A 11 -11.62 19.56 -22.41
CA PRO A 11 -12.79 19.53 -21.54
C PRO A 11 -12.31 19.33 -20.10
N GLY A 12 -12.68 20.26 -19.23
CA GLY A 12 -12.42 20.19 -17.79
C GLY A 12 -12.90 18.84 -17.26
N PHE A 13 -11.97 18.04 -16.75
CA PHE A 13 -12.27 16.81 -16.06
C PHE A 13 -13.11 17.15 -14.83
N GLN A 14 -14.34 16.62 -14.81
CA GLN A 14 -15.12 16.54 -13.59
C GLN A 14 -14.38 15.54 -12.69
N ASP A 15 -13.81 16.04 -11.59
CA ASP A 15 -13.29 15.24 -10.49
C ASP A 15 -14.46 14.47 -9.85
N GLU A 16 -14.88 13.36 -10.46
CA GLU A 16 -15.45 12.27 -9.67
C GLU A 16 -14.28 11.68 -8.88
N GLU A 17 -14.03 12.24 -7.69
CA GLU A 17 -13.15 11.67 -6.68
C GLU A 17 -13.68 10.28 -6.30
N GLU A 18 -13.38 9.27 -7.12
CA GLU A 18 -13.41 7.90 -6.67
C GLU A 18 -12.38 7.81 -5.54
N SER A 19 -12.88 7.79 -4.30
CA SER A 19 -12.04 7.76 -3.11
C SER A 19 -10.99 6.65 -3.27
N LEU A 20 -9.71 7.03 -3.37
CA LEU A 20 -8.56 6.13 -3.51
C LEU A 20 -8.60 4.96 -2.51
N PHE A 21 -9.26 5.18 -1.36
CA PHE A 21 -9.50 4.19 -0.33
C PHE A 21 -10.99 4.06 -0.03
N GLN A 22 -11.56 2.90 -0.37
CA GLN A 22 -12.90 2.52 0.07
C GLN A 22 -12.84 1.93 1.49
N ASP A 23 -13.47 2.59 2.46
CA ASP A 23 -13.58 2.12 3.85
C ASP A 23 -14.43 0.84 3.94
N ILE A 24 -14.05 -0.07 4.84
CA ILE A 24 -14.82 -1.28 5.14
C ILE A 24 -16.23 -1.01 5.67
N ASP A 25 -16.52 0.19 6.15
CA ASP A 25 -17.86 0.57 6.61
C ASP A 25 -18.90 0.51 5.47
N LEU A 26 -18.47 0.57 4.20
CA LEU A 26 -19.33 0.33 3.04
C LEU A 26 -19.97 -1.08 3.03
N LEU A 27 -19.32 -2.07 3.66
CA LEU A 27 -19.87 -3.43 3.80
C LEU A 27 -21.15 -3.48 4.61
N GLN A 28 -21.40 -2.48 5.46
CA GLN A 28 -22.64 -2.41 6.24
C GLN A 28 -23.86 -2.33 5.32
N LYS A 29 -23.75 -1.60 4.20
CA LYS A 29 -24.82 -1.50 3.18
C LYS A 29 -25.09 -2.84 2.50
N HIS A 30 -24.13 -3.77 2.54
CA HIS A 30 -24.23 -5.12 1.98
C HIS A 30 -24.54 -6.19 3.04
N GLY A 31 -25.06 -5.79 4.21
CA GLY A 31 -25.58 -6.72 5.22
C GLY A 31 -24.54 -7.30 6.18
N ILE A 32 -23.33 -6.73 6.24
CA ILE A 32 -22.33 -7.09 7.24
C ILE A 32 -22.58 -6.32 8.54
N ASN A 33 -22.56 -7.04 9.67
CA ASN A 33 -22.80 -6.45 10.99
C ASN A 33 -21.62 -5.56 11.43
N VAL A 34 -21.91 -4.38 11.98
CA VAL A 34 -20.96 -3.43 12.58
C VAL A 34 -20.03 -4.11 13.59
N ALA A 35 -20.53 -5.10 14.35
CA ALA A 35 -19.70 -5.84 15.30
C ALA A 35 -18.58 -6.66 14.62
N ASP A 36 -18.84 -7.21 13.43
CA ASP A 36 -17.84 -7.96 12.67
C ASP A 36 -16.88 -6.99 11.93
N ILE A 37 -17.38 -5.83 11.48
CA ILE A 37 -16.55 -4.74 10.93
C ILE A 37 -15.53 -4.24 11.97
N LYS A 38 -15.96 -4.00 13.22
CA LYS A 38 -15.05 -3.59 14.30
C LYS A 38 -13.95 -4.62 14.59
N LYS A 39 -14.23 -5.91 14.46
CA LYS A 39 -13.19 -6.96 14.58
C LYS A 39 -12.17 -6.88 13.45
N LEU A 40 -12.60 -6.58 12.22
CA LEU A 40 -11.67 -6.37 11.10
C LEU A 40 -10.77 -5.15 11.34
N LYS A 41 -11.34 -4.01 11.77
CA LYS A 41 -10.55 -2.81 12.15
C LYS A 41 -9.55 -3.14 13.26
N SER A 42 -9.92 -3.97 14.25
CA SER A 42 -9.01 -4.36 15.35
C SER A 42 -7.79 -5.18 14.92
N VAL A 43 -7.83 -5.80 13.73
CA VAL A 43 -6.72 -6.57 13.14
C VAL A 43 -5.96 -5.73 12.11
N GLY A 44 -6.31 -4.45 11.93
CA GLY A 44 -5.68 -3.53 10.98
C GLY A 44 -6.26 -3.60 9.56
N ILE A 45 -7.37 -4.31 9.35
CA ILE A 45 -8.04 -4.35 8.04
C ILE A 45 -9.07 -3.23 7.99
N CYS A 46 -8.72 -2.12 7.34
CA CYS A 46 -9.55 -0.90 7.31
C CYS A 46 -10.14 -0.58 5.92
N THR A 47 -9.71 -1.25 4.85
CA THR A 47 -10.19 -1.00 3.47
C THR A 47 -10.79 -2.24 2.81
N ILE A 48 -11.70 -2.03 1.83
CA ILE A 48 -12.29 -3.12 1.03
C ILE A 48 -11.20 -3.92 0.29
N LYS A 49 -10.21 -3.21 -0.27
CA LYS A 49 -9.05 -3.82 -0.93
C LYS A 49 -8.21 -4.66 0.03
N GLY A 50 -8.03 -4.19 1.28
CA GLY A 50 -7.39 -4.95 2.35
C GLY A 50 -8.07 -6.29 2.64
N ILE A 51 -9.41 -6.34 2.55
CA ILE A 51 -10.16 -7.60 2.65
C ILE A 51 -9.85 -8.49 1.46
N GLN A 52 -9.82 -7.98 0.22
CA GLN A 52 -9.46 -8.77 -0.97
C GLN A 52 -8.05 -9.36 -0.88
N MET A 53 -7.07 -8.56 -0.44
CA MET A 53 -5.66 -8.95 -0.26
C MET A 53 -5.40 -9.92 0.90
N THR A 54 -6.40 -10.13 1.76
CA THR A 54 -6.29 -11.05 2.90
C THR A 54 -6.86 -12.42 2.56
N THR A 55 -6.15 -13.49 2.87
CA THR A 55 -6.63 -14.86 2.58
C THR A 55 -7.79 -15.24 3.50
N ARG A 56 -8.67 -16.15 3.04
CA ARG A 56 -9.77 -16.67 3.87
C ARG A 56 -9.26 -17.25 5.20
N ARG A 57 -8.15 -18.00 5.15
CA ARG A 57 -7.48 -18.57 6.33
C ARG A 57 -7.09 -17.49 7.35
N ALA A 58 -6.52 -16.38 6.90
CA ALA A 58 -6.14 -15.28 7.80
C ALA A 58 -7.36 -14.61 8.44
N LEU A 59 -8.47 -14.45 7.69
CA LEU A 59 -9.73 -13.92 8.22
C LEU A 59 -10.38 -14.87 9.25
N CYS A 60 -10.29 -16.19 9.04
CA CYS A 60 -10.79 -17.19 10.00
C CYS A 60 -9.99 -17.22 11.31
N ASN A 61 -8.73 -16.76 11.30
CA ASN A 61 -7.92 -16.66 12.52
C ASN A 61 -8.35 -15.47 13.42
N VAL A 62 -9.20 -14.58 12.93
CA VAL A 62 -9.73 -13.46 13.72
C VAL A 62 -10.75 -13.99 14.71
N LYS A 63 -10.53 -13.73 16.00
CA LYS A 63 -11.40 -14.20 17.08
C LYS A 63 -12.85 -13.76 16.86
N GLY A 64 -13.76 -14.72 16.80
CA GLY A 64 -15.20 -14.48 16.67
C GLY A 64 -15.70 -14.26 15.24
N LEU A 65 -14.90 -14.58 14.22
CA LEU A 65 -15.36 -14.77 12.84
C LEU A 65 -15.42 -16.27 12.51
N SER A 66 -16.57 -16.75 12.03
CA SER A 66 -16.73 -18.11 11.51
C SER A 66 -16.52 -18.13 10.00
N GLU A 67 -16.24 -19.31 9.42
CA GLU A 67 -16.06 -19.47 7.96
C GLU A 67 -17.25 -18.92 7.18
N ALA A 68 -18.48 -19.24 7.60
CA ALA A 68 -19.71 -18.73 6.97
C ALA A 68 -19.82 -17.19 7.00
N LYS A 69 -19.25 -16.52 8.01
CA LYS A 69 -19.19 -15.05 8.05
C LYS A 69 -18.11 -14.52 7.10
N VAL A 70 -16.95 -15.16 7.07
CA VAL A 70 -15.84 -14.80 6.17
C VAL A 70 -16.27 -14.87 4.71
N ASP A 71 -17.05 -15.90 4.34
CA ASP A 71 -17.58 -16.03 2.98
C ASP A 71 -18.53 -14.90 2.61
N LYS A 72 -19.44 -14.51 3.52
CA LYS A 72 -20.33 -13.36 3.31
C LYS A 72 -19.56 -12.05 3.16
N ILE A 73 -18.51 -11.85 3.97
CA ILE A 73 -17.65 -10.65 3.88
C ILE A 73 -16.93 -10.59 2.53
N LYS A 74 -16.35 -11.72 2.08
CA LYS A 74 -15.68 -11.82 0.78
C LYS A 74 -16.65 -11.61 -0.39
N GLU A 75 -17.85 -12.17 -0.31
CA GLU A 75 -18.88 -11.98 -1.34
C GLU A 75 -19.34 -10.51 -1.41
N ALA A 76 -19.52 -9.85 -0.27
CA ALA A 76 -19.84 -8.43 -0.21
C ALA A 76 -18.72 -7.55 -0.79
N ALA A 77 -17.45 -7.86 -0.46
CA ALA A 77 -16.30 -7.14 -1.01
C ALA A 77 -16.18 -7.29 -2.54
N ASN A 78 -16.47 -8.48 -3.09
CA ASN A 78 -16.43 -8.72 -4.54
C ASN A 78 -17.53 -7.99 -5.32
N LYS A 79 -18.62 -7.59 -4.65
CA LYS A 79 -19.67 -6.76 -5.27
C LYS A 79 -19.28 -5.28 -5.34
N LEU A 80 -18.38 -4.84 -4.47
CA LEU A 80 -17.86 -3.47 -4.44
C LEU A 80 -16.68 -3.29 -5.39
N ILE A 81 -15.78 -4.28 -5.45
CA ILE A 81 -14.64 -4.30 -6.36
C ILE A 81 -14.72 -5.59 -7.17
N GLU A 82 -15.11 -5.47 -8.44
CA GLU A 82 -15.25 -6.62 -9.32
C GLU A 82 -13.86 -7.21 -9.68
N PRO A 83 -13.59 -8.48 -9.30
CA PRO A 83 -12.36 -9.13 -9.70
C PRO A 83 -12.48 -9.60 -11.16
N GLY A 84 -11.74 -8.95 -12.06
CA GLY A 84 -11.77 -9.26 -13.48
C GLY A 84 -10.43 -9.02 -14.17
N PHE A 85 -10.36 -9.40 -15.45
CA PHE A 85 -9.26 -9.01 -16.31
C PHE A 85 -9.54 -7.62 -16.86
N LEU A 86 -8.58 -6.71 -16.71
CA LEU A 86 -8.61 -5.40 -17.34
C LEU A 86 -7.75 -5.40 -18.59
N THR A 87 -8.16 -4.65 -19.60
CA THR A 87 -7.34 -4.42 -20.79
C THR A 87 -6.12 -3.56 -20.45
N ALA A 88 -5.06 -3.67 -21.25
CA ALA A 88 -3.86 -2.85 -21.07
C ALA A 88 -4.15 -1.34 -21.19
N PHE A 89 -5.15 -0.98 -22.01
CA PHE A 89 -5.57 0.41 -22.18
C PHE A 89 -6.22 0.96 -20.91
N GLU A 90 -7.21 0.27 -20.34
CA GLU A 90 -7.84 0.63 -19.07
C GLU A 90 -6.81 0.69 -17.93
N TYR A 91 -5.86 -0.25 -17.90
CA TYR A 91 -4.80 -0.23 -16.91
C TYR A 91 -3.85 0.96 -17.07
N SER A 92 -3.58 1.42 -18.30
CA SER A 92 -2.77 2.62 -18.52
C SER A 92 -3.44 3.90 -18.01
N GLU A 93 -4.77 4.00 -18.13
CA GLU A 93 -5.54 5.10 -17.57
C GLU A 93 -5.47 5.07 -16.05
N LYS A 94 -5.63 3.88 -15.45
CA LYS A 94 -5.49 3.70 -14.00
C LYS A 94 -4.09 4.07 -13.49
N ARG A 95 -3.04 3.79 -14.27
CA ARG A 95 -1.65 4.16 -13.91
C ARG A 95 -1.38 5.66 -13.91
N LYS A 96 -2.28 6.51 -14.45
CA LYS A 96 -2.14 7.97 -14.36
C LYS A 96 -2.21 8.50 -12.93
N MET A 97 -2.82 7.76 -12.01
CA MET A 97 -2.85 8.10 -10.58
C MET A 97 -1.49 7.92 -9.88
N VAL A 98 -0.53 7.24 -10.52
CA VAL A 98 0.82 7.08 -9.99
C VAL A 98 1.56 8.41 -10.07
N PHE A 99 1.85 8.99 -8.92
CA PHE A 99 2.69 10.17 -8.80
C PHE A 99 4.16 9.81 -8.55
N HIS A 100 5.05 10.76 -8.82
CA HIS A 100 6.48 10.66 -8.56
C HIS A 100 6.90 11.71 -7.54
N ILE A 101 7.76 11.31 -6.61
CA ILE A 101 8.33 12.21 -5.59
C ILE A 101 9.74 12.60 -6.02
N THR A 102 10.00 13.90 -6.16
CA THR A 102 11.34 14.41 -6.47
C THR A 102 12.34 14.06 -5.38
N THR A 103 13.54 13.69 -5.79
CA THR A 103 14.70 13.46 -4.91
C THR A 103 15.42 14.77 -4.55
N GLY A 104 15.04 15.90 -5.17
CA GLY A 104 15.70 17.19 -5.03
C GLY A 104 16.85 17.44 -6.02
N SER A 105 17.29 16.43 -6.78
CA SER A 105 18.26 16.56 -7.87
C SER A 105 17.60 16.27 -9.22
N GLN A 106 17.70 17.22 -10.15
CA GLN A 106 17.08 17.09 -11.48
C GLN A 106 17.71 15.96 -12.30
N GLU A 107 19.02 15.78 -12.21
CA GLU A 107 19.75 14.72 -12.89
C GLU A 107 19.36 13.34 -12.33
N PHE A 108 19.17 13.25 -11.00
CA PHE A 108 18.79 12.00 -10.37
C PHE A 108 17.32 11.65 -10.64
N ASP A 109 16.41 12.63 -10.62
CA ASP A 109 15.02 12.42 -11.02
C ASP A 109 14.91 12.00 -12.48
N LYS A 110 15.72 12.59 -13.37
CA LYS A 110 15.78 12.18 -14.78
C LYS A 110 16.26 10.73 -14.94
N LEU A 111 17.21 10.29 -14.12
CA LEU A 111 17.68 8.90 -14.10
C LEU A 111 16.57 7.93 -13.66
N LEU A 112 15.76 8.33 -12.68
CA LEU A 112 14.65 7.53 -12.16
C LEU A 112 13.36 7.64 -13.01
N GLY A 113 13.33 8.51 -14.02
CA GLY A 113 12.15 8.71 -14.87
C GLY A 113 11.08 9.63 -14.27
N GLY A 114 11.45 10.51 -13.34
CA GLY A 114 10.53 11.48 -12.70
C GLY A 114 10.69 11.57 -11.18
N GLY A 115 11.47 10.67 -10.58
CA GLY A 115 11.68 10.59 -9.12
C GLY A 115 11.29 9.23 -8.57
N ILE A 116 11.00 9.16 -7.28
CA ILE A 116 10.57 7.94 -6.59
C ILE A 116 9.10 7.66 -6.93
N GLU A 117 8.81 6.48 -7.47
CA GLU A 117 7.48 6.06 -7.91
C GLU A 117 6.58 5.71 -6.71
N SER A 118 5.34 6.22 -6.71
CA SER A 118 4.30 5.76 -5.79
C SER A 118 3.77 4.37 -6.16
N MET A 119 3.12 3.67 -5.23
CA MET A 119 2.64 2.29 -5.43
C MET A 119 3.75 1.27 -5.75
N ALA A 120 4.98 1.58 -5.36
CA ALA A 120 6.14 0.71 -5.55
C ALA A 120 7.04 0.74 -4.29
N ILE A 121 7.87 -0.29 -4.15
CA ILE A 121 8.95 -0.33 -3.16
C ILE A 121 10.26 0.02 -3.87
N THR A 122 10.90 1.11 -3.47
CA THR A 122 12.23 1.52 -3.97
C THR A 122 13.30 1.25 -2.92
N GLU A 123 14.32 0.46 -3.26
CA GLU A 123 15.46 0.15 -2.38
C GLU A 123 16.71 0.94 -2.79
N ALA A 124 17.39 1.54 -1.81
CA ALA A 124 18.70 2.17 -1.98
C ALA A 124 19.78 1.39 -1.20
N PHE A 125 20.72 0.77 -1.92
CA PHE A 125 21.84 0.02 -1.34
C PHE A 125 23.21 0.62 -1.71
N GLY A 126 24.22 0.43 -0.85
CA GLY A 126 25.59 0.95 -1.07
C GLY A 126 26.49 0.84 0.15
N GLU A 127 27.77 1.17 0.02
CA GLU A 127 28.77 1.12 1.09
C GLU A 127 28.52 2.11 2.24
N PHE A 128 29.25 1.98 3.34
CA PHE A 128 29.17 2.96 4.44
C PHE A 128 29.55 4.37 3.94
N ARG A 129 28.89 5.42 4.46
CA ARG A 129 29.05 6.83 4.06
C ARG A 129 28.64 7.20 2.64
N THR A 130 27.91 6.36 1.90
CA THR A 130 27.34 6.73 0.58
C THR A 130 26.07 7.58 0.64
N GLY A 131 25.74 8.18 1.80
CA GLY A 131 24.60 9.10 1.91
C GLY A 131 23.20 8.47 1.98
N LYS A 132 23.06 7.14 2.11
CA LYS A 132 21.73 6.47 2.20
C LYS A 132 20.81 7.10 3.25
N THR A 133 21.32 7.34 4.47
CA THR A 133 20.55 7.95 5.55
C THR A 133 20.23 9.43 5.31
N GLN A 134 21.05 10.13 4.52
CA GLN A 134 20.78 11.52 4.14
C GLN A 134 19.64 11.60 3.11
N LEU A 135 19.43 10.56 2.30
CA LEU A 135 18.28 10.44 1.40
C LEU A 135 16.98 10.08 2.13
N SER A 136 17.05 9.55 3.36
CA SER A 136 15.96 8.80 4.01
C SER A 136 15.32 9.46 5.25
N HIS A 137 15.68 10.70 5.62
CA HIS A 137 15.22 11.38 6.84
C HIS A 137 13.82 10.93 7.36
N THR A 138 13.60 10.48 8.61
CA THR A 138 14.01 9.24 9.30
C THR A 138 12.75 8.69 10.00
N LEU A 139 12.51 7.38 10.05
CA LEU A 139 11.65 6.73 11.05
C LEU A 139 12.29 5.41 11.51
N CYS A 140 12.62 5.31 12.80
CA CYS A 140 13.33 4.19 13.44
C CYS A 140 12.41 3.44 14.42
N GLY A 141 12.59 2.12 14.57
CA GLY A 141 12.12 1.39 15.75
C GLY A 141 11.97 -0.12 15.58
N GLU A 142 12.32 -0.89 16.62
CA GLU A 142 12.31 -2.36 16.72
C GLU A 142 10.93 -3.02 16.66
N HIS A 143 9.86 -2.23 16.74
CA HIS A 143 8.47 -2.67 16.60
C HIS A 143 7.99 -2.68 15.14
N GLN A 144 8.87 -2.84 14.15
CA GLN A 144 8.57 -2.55 12.73
C GLN A 144 7.28 -3.19 12.23
N MET A 145 6.98 -4.43 12.60
CA MET A 145 5.74 -5.09 12.16
C MET A 145 4.48 -4.52 12.83
N GLU A 146 4.53 -4.21 14.12
CA GLU A 146 3.40 -3.61 14.85
C GLU A 146 3.24 -2.12 14.50
N LEU A 147 4.35 -1.41 14.30
CA LEU A 147 4.39 -0.05 13.80
C LEU A 147 3.83 0.03 12.38
N LEU A 148 4.06 -0.97 11.52
CA LEU A 148 3.47 -0.99 10.19
C LEU A 148 1.95 -1.09 10.24
N ASP A 149 1.40 -1.92 11.14
CA ASP A 149 -0.05 -2.04 11.30
C ASP A 149 -0.64 -0.73 11.87
N TYR A 150 0.07 -0.06 12.80
CA TYR A 150 -0.31 1.26 13.31
C TYR A 150 -0.21 2.37 12.25
N VAL A 151 0.87 2.40 11.47
CA VAL A 151 1.09 3.37 10.39
C VAL A 151 0.05 3.18 9.30
N ALA A 152 -0.28 1.94 8.93
CA ALA A 152 -1.35 1.65 7.99
C ALA A 152 -2.72 2.14 8.51
N ALA A 153 -2.99 1.98 9.80
CA ALA A 153 -4.20 2.54 10.42
C ALA A 153 -4.20 4.08 10.39
N LYS A 154 -3.05 4.73 10.64
CA LYS A 154 -2.91 6.19 10.56
C LYS A 154 -3.06 6.72 9.14
N PHE A 155 -2.53 6.02 8.14
CA PHE A 155 -2.69 6.37 6.72
C PHE A 155 -4.16 6.31 6.31
N HIS A 156 -4.94 5.42 6.93
CA HIS A 156 -6.37 5.32 6.73
C HIS A 156 -7.15 6.44 7.46
N GLU A 157 -6.82 6.76 8.71
CA GLU A 157 -7.47 7.84 9.48
C GLU A 157 -7.28 9.22 8.83
N GLU A 158 -6.12 9.46 8.23
CA GLU A 158 -5.70 10.72 7.64
C GLU A 158 -5.47 10.55 6.12
N ALA A 159 -6.54 10.17 5.42
CA ALA A 159 -6.49 9.90 3.98
C ALA A 159 -5.90 11.09 3.19
N GLY A 160 -4.86 10.81 2.39
CA GLY A 160 -4.22 11.79 1.50
C GLY A 160 -3.14 12.67 2.14
N ILE A 161 -2.94 12.61 3.46
CA ILE A 161 -1.89 13.37 4.16
C ILE A 161 -0.54 12.68 4.00
N PHE A 162 -0.51 11.36 4.11
CA PHE A 162 0.72 10.57 3.99
C PHE A 162 0.95 10.14 2.54
N LYS A 163 2.16 10.41 2.03
CA LYS A 163 2.54 10.15 0.62
C LYS A 163 3.75 9.23 0.45
N LEU A 164 4.55 9.03 1.50
CA LEU A 164 5.78 8.24 1.47
C LEU A 164 6.02 7.60 2.84
N LEU A 165 6.45 6.34 2.83
CA LEU A 165 6.95 5.62 4.00
C LEU A 165 8.43 5.27 3.77
N ILE A 166 9.29 5.68 4.70
CA ILE A 166 10.72 5.38 4.63
C ILE A 166 11.11 4.44 5.77
N ILE A 167 11.91 3.43 5.46
CA ILE A 167 12.46 2.48 6.43
C ILE A 167 13.98 2.47 6.30
N ASP A 168 14.67 3.08 7.26
CA ASP A 168 16.14 3.08 7.35
C ASP A 168 16.61 2.33 8.61
N SER A 169 16.99 1.05 8.53
CA SER A 169 16.93 0.16 7.35
C SER A 169 16.23 -1.15 7.71
N ILE A 170 15.66 -1.82 6.71
CA ILE A 170 14.98 -3.11 6.92
C ILE A 170 15.98 -4.14 7.46
N MET A 171 17.18 -4.24 6.88
CA MET A 171 18.11 -5.33 7.17
C MET A 171 18.94 -5.15 8.46
N ALA A 172 18.99 -3.96 9.06
CA ALA A 172 19.82 -3.73 10.25
C ALA A 172 19.40 -4.63 11.41
N LEU A 173 18.11 -4.64 11.77
CA LEU A 173 17.58 -5.42 12.89
C LEU A 173 17.63 -6.93 12.59
N PHE A 174 17.23 -7.33 11.39
CA PHE A 174 17.31 -8.74 10.97
C PHE A 174 18.72 -9.33 11.00
N ARG A 175 19.77 -8.51 10.89
CA ARG A 175 21.17 -8.96 11.00
C ARG A 175 21.63 -9.13 12.45
N VAL A 176 21.08 -8.36 13.37
CA VAL A 176 21.39 -8.46 14.81
C VAL A 176 20.68 -9.66 15.40
N ASP A 177 19.38 -9.80 15.12
CA ASP A 177 18.54 -10.84 15.73
C ASP A 177 18.80 -12.24 15.16
N PHE A 178 19.25 -12.32 13.90
CA PHE A 178 19.47 -13.59 13.19
C PHE A 178 20.90 -13.62 12.61
N SER A 179 21.86 -13.85 13.48
CA SER A 179 23.29 -13.83 13.17
C SER A 179 23.83 -15.19 12.71
N GLY A 180 23.17 -16.29 13.12
CA GLY A 180 23.60 -17.65 12.84
C GLY A 180 23.11 -18.23 11.51
N ARG A 181 23.87 -19.17 10.93
CA ARG A 181 23.43 -19.93 9.72
C ARG A 181 22.18 -20.78 9.97
N GLY A 182 21.98 -21.24 11.22
CA GLY A 182 20.81 -22.05 11.60
C GLY A 182 19.48 -21.28 11.57
N GLU A 183 19.53 -19.96 11.65
CA GLU A 183 18.35 -19.10 11.75
C GLU A 183 18.00 -18.42 10.41
N LEU A 184 18.77 -18.71 9.36
CA LEU A 184 18.60 -18.12 8.04
C LEU A 184 17.18 -18.34 7.49
N ALA A 185 16.64 -19.54 7.65
CA ALA A 185 15.31 -19.88 7.15
C ALA A 185 14.22 -19.05 7.84
N GLU A 186 14.30 -18.91 9.16
CA GLU A 186 13.35 -18.11 9.94
C GLU A 186 13.43 -16.62 9.58
N ARG A 187 14.66 -16.10 9.43
CA ARG A 187 14.89 -14.73 8.98
C ARG A 187 14.24 -14.47 7.62
N GLN A 188 14.45 -15.35 6.64
CA GLN A 188 13.89 -15.18 5.29
C GLN A 188 12.36 -15.24 5.30
N GLN A 189 11.76 -16.11 6.11
CA GLN A 189 10.30 -16.18 6.24
C GLN A 189 9.73 -14.89 6.83
N LYS A 190 10.34 -14.35 7.90
CA LYS A 190 9.91 -13.09 8.52
C LYS A 190 10.11 -11.89 7.60
N LEU A 191 11.24 -11.83 6.90
CA LEU A 191 11.50 -10.78 5.91
C LEU A 191 10.48 -10.81 4.76
N ALA A 192 10.15 -11.99 4.24
CA ALA A 192 9.13 -12.16 3.21
C ALA A 192 7.74 -11.68 3.66
N GLN A 193 7.39 -11.94 4.93
CA GLN A 193 6.14 -11.42 5.51
C GLN A 193 6.14 -9.89 5.58
N MET A 194 7.25 -9.28 6.00
CA MET A 194 7.38 -7.83 6.06
C MET A 194 7.27 -7.18 4.67
N LEU A 195 8.03 -7.68 3.69
CA LEU A 195 7.99 -7.18 2.31
C LEU A 195 6.60 -7.33 1.68
N SER A 196 5.94 -8.47 1.91
CA SER A 196 4.56 -8.66 1.43
C SER A 196 3.57 -7.70 2.08
N ARG A 197 3.76 -7.32 3.36
CA ARG A 197 2.94 -6.30 4.01
C ARG A 197 3.19 -4.90 3.44
N LEU A 198 4.46 -4.54 3.23
CA LEU A 198 4.82 -3.25 2.64
C LEU A 198 4.21 -3.06 1.26
N GLN A 199 4.25 -4.10 0.42
CA GLN A 199 3.64 -4.05 -0.91
C GLN A 199 2.13 -3.84 -0.85
N LYS A 200 1.44 -4.46 0.12
CA LYS A 200 0.00 -4.27 0.33
C LYS A 200 -0.35 -2.88 0.85
N ILE A 201 0.55 -2.22 1.58
CA ILE A 201 0.35 -0.84 2.05
C ILE A 201 0.57 0.15 0.91
N SER A 202 1.45 -0.16 -0.05
CA SER A 202 1.70 0.70 -1.20
C SER A 202 0.59 0.67 -2.27
N GLU A 203 -0.23 -0.38 -2.33
CA GLU A 203 -1.29 -0.59 -3.33
C GLU A 203 -2.68 -0.09 -2.92
#